data_AF-A0A970A4H3-F1
#
_entry.id   AF-A0A970A4H3-F1
#
_cell.length_a   1.000
_cell.length_b   1.000
_cell.length_c   1.000
_cell.angle_alpha   90.00
_cell.angle_beta   90.00
_cell.angle_gamma   90.00
#
_symmetry.space_group_name_H-M   'P 1'
#
loop_
_entity.id
_entity.type
_entity.pdbx_description
1 polymer ?
#
loop_
_entity_poly.entity_id
_entity_poly.type
_entity_poly.pdbx_seq_one_letter_code
_entity_poly.pdbx_strand_id
1 'polypeptide(L)'
;MFIFGIVIDDDFTRHKIEEMYRMYRKLLFYTAYCILKDYHEAEDVVHTAIIKICDHIDKIEDIKCNKTKAFLVIIVRNIAINVYNKKRRLSEIHMEKLMNLNDDYIHPEEYMLKIENAEWVARKLALINPEYADVLVLRYTYQLSIEEIAYLLNTSEGNVRVKLHRARKALHEIMKGEYYEQQTPE
;
A
#
# COMPACT_ATOMS: atom_id res chain seq x y z
N MET A 1 -13.70 -19.80 6.25
CA MET A 1 -15.03 -19.69 5.60
C MET A 1 -16.12 -19.21 6.57
N PHE A 2 -16.02 -19.43 7.89
CA PHE A 2 -17.04 -18.97 8.86
C PHE A 2 -16.91 -17.52 9.37
N ILE A 3 -15.83 -16.80 9.05
CA ILE A 3 -15.60 -15.43 9.58
C ILE A 3 -16.51 -14.38 8.92
N PHE A 4 -16.96 -14.61 7.68
CA PHE A 4 -17.79 -13.64 6.94
C PHE A 4 -19.30 -13.71 7.27
N GLY A 5 -19.71 -14.68 8.10
CA GLY A 5 -21.12 -14.96 8.40
C GLY A 5 -21.79 -13.97 9.36
N ILE A 6 -21.02 -13.29 10.21
CA ILE A 6 -21.57 -12.64 11.42
C ILE A 6 -21.56 -11.10 11.33
N VAL A 7 -20.83 -10.49 10.39
CA VAL A 7 -20.55 -9.03 10.40
C VAL A 7 -21.24 -8.26 9.27
N ILE A 8 -21.86 -8.94 8.29
CA ILE A 8 -22.36 -8.28 7.07
C ILE A 8 -23.79 -8.74 6.81
N ASP A 9 -24.75 -7.85 7.04
CA ASP A 9 -26.20 -8.07 6.82
C ASP A 9 -26.60 -8.09 5.33
N ASP A 10 -25.71 -7.66 4.43
CA ASP A 10 -25.95 -7.57 2.99
C ASP A 10 -25.21 -8.68 2.21
N ASP A 11 -25.99 -9.58 1.59
CA ASP A 11 -25.47 -10.70 0.78
C ASP A 11 -24.63 -10.23 -0.40
N PHE A 12 -24.91 -9.04 -0.97
CA PHE A 12 -24.12 -8.47 -2.06
C PHE A 12 -22.71 -8.11 -1.61
N THR A 13 -22.59 -7.46 -0.46
CA THR A 13 -21.30 -7.10 0.16
C THR A 13 -20.49 -8.35 0.51
N ARG A 14 -21.14 -9.40 1.05
CA ARG A 14 -20.47 -10.68 1.31
C ARG A 14 -19.92 -11.29 0.02
N HIS A 15 -20.71 -11.36 -1.05
CA HIS A 15 -20.28 -11.91 -2.33
C HIS A 15 -19.08 -11.15 -2.93
N LYS A 16 -19.12 -9.82 -2.84
CA LYS A 16 -18.04 -8.95 -3.31
C LYS A 16 -16.71 -9.22 -2.57
N ILE A 17 -16.76 -9.40 -1.25
CA ILE A 17 -15.57 -9.73 -0.45
C ILE A 17 -15.03 -11.10 -0.81
N GLU A 18 -15.90 -12.09 -0.98
CA GLU A 18 -15.50 -13.45 -1.38
C GLU A 18 -14.85 -13.47 -2.77
N GLU A 19 -15.43 -12.76 -3.76
CA GLU A 19 -14.85 -12.64 -5.10
C GLU A 19 -13.48 -11.97 -5.05
N MET A 20 -13.36 -10.85 -4.33
CA MET A 20 -12.11 -10.14 -4.14
C MET A 20 -11.05 -11.04 -3.49
N TYR A 21 -11.39 -11.72 -2.40
CA TYR A 21 -10.45 -12.61 -1.70
C TYR A 21 -10.01 -13.76 -2.61
N ARG A 22 -10.94 -14.43 -3.29
CA ARG A 22 -10.63 -15.53 -4.21
C ARG A 22 -9.69 -15.09 -5.32
N MET A 23 -9.89 -13.88 -5.85
CA MET A 23 -9.08 -13.33 -6.94
C MET A 23 -7.66 -12.98 -6.49
N TYR A 24 -7.52 -12.32 -5.34
CA TYR A 24 -6.26 -11.71 -4.94
C TYR A 24 -5.47 -12.49 -3.90
N ARG A 25 -6.03 -13.51 -3.22
CA ARG A 25 -5.36 -14.24 -2.12
C ARG A 25 -3.91 -14.64 -2.44
N LYS A 26 -3.66 -15.22 -3.62
CA LYS A 26 -2.31 -15.66 -4.02
C LYS A 26 -1.33 -14.49 -4.15
N LEU A 27 -1.77 -13.40 -4.79
CA LEU A 27 -0.97 -12.20 -4.95
C LEU A 27 -0.64 -11.56 -3.59
N LEU A 28 -1.65 -11.42 -2.73
CA LEU A 28 -1.47 -10.83 -1.40
C LEU A 28 -0.55 -11.67 -0.53
N PHE A 29 -0.73 -12.99 -0.53
CA PHE A 29 0.16 -13.90 0.18
C PHE A 29 1.60 -13.78 -0.32
N TYR A 30 1.82 -13.83 -1.64
CA TYR A 30 3.16 -13.70 -2.20
C TYR A 30 3.79 -12.35 -1.86
N THR A 31 3.02 -11.26 -1.90
CA THR A 31 3.48 -9.92 -1.50
C THR A 31 4.00 -9.90 -0.06
N ALA A 32 3.23 -10.45 0.89
CA ALA A 32 3.65 -10.50 2.29
C ALA A 32 4.84 -11.45 2.50
N TYR A 33 4.82 -12.62 1.85
CA TYR A 33 5.87 -13.63 1.95
C TYR A 33 7.21 -13.13 1.41
N CYS A 34 7.22 -12.36 0.32
CA CYS A 34 8.45 -11.78 -0.21
C CYS A 34 9.18 -10.88 0.80
N ILE A 35 8.46 -10.25 1.72
CA ILE A 35 9.00 -9.36 2.74
C ILE A 35 9.36 -10.13 4.01
N LEU A 36 8.46 -10.98 4.50
CA LEU A 36 8.59 -11.65 5.78
C LEU A 36 9.43 -12.93 5.72
N LYS A 37 9.48 -13.57 4.55
CA LYS A 37 10.10 -14.89 4.32
C LYS A 37 9.62 -15.97 5.31
N ASP A 38 8.42 -15.80 5.85
CA ASP A 38 7.77 -16.71 6.78
C ASP A 38 6.34 -16.96 6.31
N TYR A 39 5.94 -18.24 6.23
CA TYR A 39 4.64 -18.64 5.72
C TYR A 39 3.49 -18.21 6.63
N HIS A 40 3.61 -18.46 7.93
CA HIS A 40 2.54 -18.20 8.89
C HIS A 40 2.31 -16.71 9.06
N GLU A 41 3.39 -15.93 9.13
CA GLU A 41 3.24 -14.48 9.23
C GLU A 41 2.71 -13.85 7.95
N ALA A 42 3.08 -14.39 6.78
CA ALA A 42 2.49 -13.95 5.53
C ALA A 42 0.98 -14.20 5.50
N GLU A 43 0.51 -15.37 5.96
CA GLU A 43 -0.93 -15.63 6.10
C GLU A 43 -1.60 -14.68 7.10
N ASP A 44 -0.99 -14.44 8.26
CA ASP A 44 -1.53 -13.55 9.29
C ASP A 44 -1.63 -12.09 8.81
N VAL A 45 -0.63 -11.61 8.06
CA VAL A 45 -0.68 -10.28 7.44
C VAL A 45 -1.81 -10.20 6.43
N VAL A 46 -2.00 -11.21 5.58
CA VAL A 46 -3.10 -11.23 4.61
C VAL A 46 -4.45 -11.22 5.32
N HIS A 47 -4.64 -12.04 6.35
CA HIS A 47 -5.88 -12.05 7.13
C HIS A 47 -6.15 -10.69 7.77
N THR A 48 -5.15 -10.10 8.41
CA THR A 48 -5.25 -8.77 9.02
C THR A 48 -5.63 -7.71 7.99
N ALA A 49 -4.98 -7.72 6.83
CA ALA A 49 -5.28 -6.78 5.75
C ALA A 49 -6.72 -6.94 5.26
N ILE A 50 -7.17 -8.17 5.01
CA ILE A 50 -8.53 -8.44 4.50
C ILE A 50 -9.59 -7.96 5.48
N ILE A 51 -9.43 -8.21 6.78
CA ILE A 51 -10.38 -7.71 7.80
C ILE A 51 -10.53 -6.20 7.70
N LYS A 52 -9.40 -5.47 7.63
CA LYS A 52 -9.42 -4.01 7.52
C LYS A 52 -9.97 -3.51 6.19
N ILE A 53 -9.71 -4.22 5.10
CA ILE A 53 -10.25 -3.88 3.78
C ILE A 53 -11.78 -4.05 3.78
N CYS A 54 -12.32 -5.04 4.48
CA CYS A 54 -13.76 -5.24 4.61
C CYS A 54 -14.45 -4.01 5.22
N ASP A 55 -13.81 -3.33 6.18
CA ASP A 55 -14.32 -2.09 6.79
C ASP A 55 -14.41 -0.92 5.78
N HIS A 56 -13.73 -1.03 4.63
CA HIS A 56 -13.68 -0.01 3.57
C HIS A 56 -14.07 -0.56 2.19
N ILE A 57 -14.86 -1.64 2.14
CA ILE A 57 -15.23 -2.33 0.90
C ILE A 57 -16.14 -1.48 -0.01
N ASP A 58 -16.81 -0.48 0.56
CA ASP A 58 -17.59 0.54 -0.13
C ASP A 58 -16.72 1.42 -1.05
N LYS A 59 -15.42 1.59 -0.72
CA LYS A 59 -14.46 2.38 -1.51
C LYS A 59 -13.95 1.65 -2.75
N ILE A 60 -14.24 0.35 -2.88
CA ILE A 60 -13.82 -0.47 -4.02
C ILE A 60 -14.98 -0.51 -5.02
N GLU A 61 -14.91 0.26 -6.11
CA GLU A 61 -15.98 0.28 -7.11
C GLU A 61 -15.99 -0.98 -7.99
N ASP A 62 -14.83 -1.30 -8.58
CA ASP A 62 -14.64 -2.49 -9.44
C ASP A 62 -13.52 -3.37 -8.88
N ILE A 63 -13.86 -4.63 -8.59
CA ILE A 63 -12.90 -5.62 -8.06
C ILE A 63 -11.77 -5.87 -9.05
N LYS A 64 -12.05 -5.91 -10.36
CA LYS A 64 -11.11 -6.38 -11.39
C LYS A 64 -10.16 -5.29 -11.87
N CYS A 65 -10.38 -4.04 -11.51
CA CYS A 65 -9.57 -2.93 -11.99
C CYS A 65 -8.18 -2.87 -11.32
N ASN A 66 -7.22 -2.30 -12.04
CA ASN A 66 -5.84 -2.13 -11.55
C ASN A 66 -5.76 -1.24 -10.29
N LYS A 67 -6.69 -0.28 -10.15
CA LYS A 67 -6.80 0.56 -8.96
C LYS A 67 -7.00 -0.31 -7.72
N THR A 68 -7.98 -1.21 -7.73
CA THR A 68 -8.26 -2.13 -6.62
C THR A 68 -7.07 -3.03 -6.32
N LYS A 69 -6.48 -3.66 -7.35
CA LYS A 69 -5.26 -4.47 -7.18
C LYS A 69 -4.16 -3.70 -6.45
N ALA A 70 -3.90 -2.45 -6.84
CA ALA A 70 -2.90 -1.59 -6.20
C ALA A 70 -3.21 -1.34 -4.72
N PHE A 71 -4.47 -1.05 -4.38
CA PHE A 71 -4.88 -0.80 -3.00
C PHE A 71 -4.68 -1.98 -2.07
N LEU A 72 -5.09 -3.18 -2.51
CA LEU A 72 -4.91 -4.40 -1.72
C LEU A 72 -3.43 -4.66 -1.45
N VAL A 73 -2.58 -4.48 -2.48
CA VAL A 73 -1.14 -4.68 -2.38
C VAL A 73 -0.49 -3.64 -1.46
N ILE A 74 -0.87 -2.36 -1.58
CA ILE A 74 -0.38 -1.28 -0.71
C ILE A 74 -0.60 -1.65 0.76
N ILE A 75 -1.81 -2.06 1.12
CA ILE A 75 -2.17 -2.38 2.50
C ILE A 75 -1.34 -3.56 3.01
N VAL A 76 -1.33 -4.68 2.27
CA VAL A 76 -0.60 -5.90 2.65
C VAL A 76 0.90 -5.62 2.78
N ARG A 77 1.49 -4.93 1.80
CA ARG A 77 2.92 -4.57 1.81
C ARG A 77 3.28 -3.74 3.04
N ASN A 78 2.51 -2.71 3.35
CA ASN A 78 2.80 -1.84 4.50
C ASN A 78 2.67 -2.58 5.83
N ILE A 79 1.65 -3.43 5.98
CA ILE A 79 1.50 -4.26 7.19
C ILE A 79 2.70 -5.22 7.32
N ALA A 80 3.11 -5.89 6.23
CA ALA A 80 4.28 -6.77 6.22
C ALA A 80 5.58 -6.03 6.59
N ILE A 81 5.82 -4.85 6.02
CA ILE A 81 6.99 -4.02 6.36
C ILE A 81 6.98 -3.63 7.84
N ASN A 82 5.81 -3.31 8.41
CA ASN A 82 5.69 -2.97 9.82
C ASN A 82 6.01 -4.16 10.74
N VAL A 83 5.52 -5.36 10.40
CA VAL A 83 5.84 -6.60 11.11
C VAL A 83 7.35 -6.89 11.02
N TYR A 84 7.91 -6.82 9.81
CA TYR A 84 9.34 -7.01 9.57
C TYR A 84 10.19 -6.03 10.39
N ASN A 85 9.89 -4.73 10.35
CA ASN A 85 10.61 -3.71 11.11
C ASN A 85 10.47 -3.88 12.62
N LYS A 86 9.31 -4.33 13.10
CA LYS A 86 9.10 -4.65 14.52
C LYS A 86 9.99 -5.81 14.95
N LYS A 87 10.06 -6.89 14.16
CA LYS A 87 10.98 -8.01 14.39
C LYS A 87 12.42 -7.56 14.40
N ARG A 88 12.82 -6.78 13.39
CA ARG A 88 14.18 -6.24 13.29
C ARG A 88 14.58 -5.46 14.53
N ARG A 89 13.73 -4.57 15.03
CA ARG A 89 14.00 -3.82 16.27
C ARG A 89 14.13 -4.75 17.48
N LEU A 90 13.28 -5.78 17.60
CA LEU A 90 13.38 -6.76 18.69
C LEU A 90 14.66 -7.60 18.60
N SER A 91 15.13 -7.92 17.39
CA SER A 91 16.41 -8.60 17.17
C SER A 91 17.61 -7.66 17.32
N GLU A 92 17.48 -6.38 16.96
CA GLU A 92 18.53 -5.35 17.09
C GLU A 92 18.74 -4.96 18.55
N ILE A 93 17.72 -5.05 19.41
CA ILE A 93 17.88 -4.98 20.88
C ILE A 93 18.75 -6.15 21.39
N HIS A 94 18.84 -7.26 20.65
CA HIS A 94 19.70 -8.41 20.96
C HIS A 94 21.06 -8.39 20.25
N MET A 95 21.22 -7.69 19.13
CA MET A 95 22.47 -7.58 18.37
C MET A 95 22.52 -6.22 17.69
N GLU A 96 23.30 -5.32 18.27
CA GLU A 96 23.69 -4.06 17.64
C GLU A 96 24.27 -4.34 16.24
N LYS A 97 23.82 -3.54 15.25
CA LYS A 97 24.31 -3.41 13.86
C LYS A 97 23.53 -4.22 12.81
N LEU A 98 22.73 -3.50 12.00
CA LEU A 98 22.92 -3.38 10.54
C LEU A 98 21.80 -2.52 9.90
N MET A 99 22.13 -1.25 9.65
CA MET A 99 21.54 -0.50 8.54
C MET A 99 22.04 -1.10 7.23
N ASN A 100 21.11 -1.53 6.39
CA ASN A 100 21.10 -1.51 4.92
C ASN A 100 20.11 -2.56 4.43
N LEU A 101 19.01 -2.11 3.85
CA LEU A 101 18.22 -2.91 2.92
C LEU A 101 18.17 -2.12 1.62
N ASN A 102 19.14 -2.42 0.76
CA ASN A 102 19.05 -2.10 -0.66
C ASN A 102 18.22 -3.17 -1.37
N ASP A 103 17.46 -2.70 -2.36
CA ASP A 103 17.13 -3.35 -3.64
C ASP A 103 16.38 -4.69 -3.67
N ASP A 104 15.20 -4.73 -3.07
CA ASP A 104 14.11 -5.60 -3.57
C ASP A 104 12.74 -4.98 -3.27
N TYR A 105 12.60 -3.66 -3.51
CA TYR A 105 11.27 -3.07 -3.57
C TYR A 105 10.58 -3.58 -4.83
N ILE A 106 9.42 -4.19 -4.68
CA ILE A 106 8.48 -4.37 -5.80
C ILE A 106 8.23 -2.98 -6.36
N HIS A 107 8.84 -2.68 -7.50
CA HIS A 107 8.72 -1.39 -8.18
C HIS A 107 7.24 -1.12 -8.46
N PRO A 108 6.70 0.07 -8.11
CA PRO A 108 5.34 0.48 -8.43
C PRO A 108 5.00 0.45 -9.94
N GLU A 109 6.01 0.26 -10.79
CA GLU A 109 5.93 0.17 -12.25
C GLU A 109 4.93 -0.90 -12.75
N GLU A 110 4.67 -1.96 -11.98
CA GLU A 110 3.74 -3.03 -12.37
C GLU A 110 2.25 -2.68 -12.14
N TYR A 111 1.94 -1.48 -11.60
CA TYR A 111 0.57 -1.03 -11.31
C TYR A 111 0.03 0.03 -12.27
N MET A 112 0.71 0.29 -13.40
CA MET A 112 0.38 1.42 -14.27
C MET A 112 -1.03 1.29 -14.91
N LEU A 113 -1.91 2.23 -14.57
CA LEU A 113 -3.21 2.47 -15.21
C LEU A 113 -3.00 3.31 -16.48
N LYS A 114 -3.50 2.82 -17.63
CA LYS A 114 -3.46 3.57 -18.90
C LYS A 114 -4.65 4.52 -19.03
N ILE A 115 -4.41 5.78 -18.69
CA ILE A 115 -5.06 7.00 -19.21
C ILE A 115 -3.93 8.05 -19.19
N GLU A 116 -3.73 8.84 -20.24
CA GLU A 116 -2.53 9.69 -20.42
C GLU A 116 -2.15 10.57 -19.19
N ASN A 117 -3.15 11.07 -18.45
CA ASN A 117 -2.94 11.79 -17.19
C ASN A 117 -2.60 10.88 -15.99
N ALA A 118 -3.19 9.68 -15.92
CA ALA A 118 -2.91 8.70 -14.87
C ALA A 118 -1.51 8.10 -15.01
N GLU A 119 -1.04 7.88 -16.24
CA GLU A 119 0.33 7.41 -16.49
C GLU A 119 1.38 8.45 -16.07
N TRP A 120 1.13 9.73 -16.35
CA TRP A 120 2.04 10.80 -15.91
C TRP A 120 2.14 10.83 -14.39
N VAL A 121 1.02 10.79 -13.67
CA VAL A 121 1.03 10.72 -12.19
C VAL A 121 1.74 9.45 -11.70
N ALA A 122 1.45 8.30 -12.29
CA ALA A 122 2.05 7.02 -11.88
C ALA A 122 3.59 7.02 -12.06
N ARG A 123 4.10 7.56 -13.17
CA ARG A 123 5.55 7.74 -13.37
C ARG A 123 6.18 8.63 -12.31
N LYS A 124 5.50 9.70 -11.88
CA LYS A 124 6.01 10.59 -10.81
C LYS A 124 6.00 9.92 -9.44
N LEU A 125 4.97 9.14 -9.15
CA LEU A 125 4.90 8.36 -7.91
C LEU A 125 5.97 7.26 -7.85
N ALA A 126 6.38 6.70 -9.00
CA ALA A 126 7.48 5.74 -9.05
C ALA A 126 8.86 6.35 -8.71
N LEU A 127 9.01 7.68 -8.86
CA LEU A 127 10.26 8.40 -8.58
C LEU A 127 10.42 8.83 -7.12
N ILE A 128 9.38 8.70 -6.30
CA ILE A 128 9.47 8.99 -4.86
C ILE A 128 9.55 7.70 -4.05
N ASN A 129 9.94 7.84 -2.78
CA ASN A 129 9.96 6.72 -1.84
C ASN A 129 8.60 5.96 -1.86
N PRO A 130 8.60 4.62 -1.98
CA PRO A 130 7.36 3.83 -2.10
C PRO A 130 6.35 4.07 -0.97
N GLU A 131 6.81 4.25 0.28
CA GLU A 131 5.92 4.53 1.41
C GLU A 131 5.25 5.92 1.30
N TYR A 132 5.87 6.85 0.58
CA TYR A 132 5.31 8.17 0.27
C TYR A 132 4.27 8.08 -0.85
N ALA A 133 4.57 7.32 -1.90
CA ALA A 133 3.61 7.05 -2.96
C ALA A 133 2.33 6.39 -2.41
N ASP A 134 2.50 5.40 -1.53
CA ASP A 134 1.39 4.67 -0.91
C ASP A 134 0.41 5.59 -0.18
N VAL A 135 0.91 6.48 0.70
CA VAL A 135 0.03 7.41 1.43
C VAL A 135 -0.64 8.44 0.51
N LEU A 136 -0.03 8.81 -0.63
CA LEU A 136 -0.66 9.69 -1.62
C LEU A 136 -1.80 8.97 -2.33
N VAL A 137 -1.59 7.73 -2.77
CA VAL A 137 -2.63 6.92 -3.45
C VAL A 137 -3.82 6.72 -2.51
N LEU A 138 -3.59 6.36 -1.26
CA LEU A 138 -4.66 6.17 -0.28
C LEU A 138 -5.41 7.48 -0.01
N ARG A 139 -4.70 8.61 0.13
CA ARG A 139 -5.32 9.90 0.46
C ARG A 139 -6.15 10.48 -0.68
N TYR A 140 -5.68 10.37 -1.92
CA TYR A 140 -6.26 11.11 -3.05
C TYR A 140 -7.04 10.23 -4.02
N THR A 141 -6.63 8.97 -4.22
CA THR A 141 -7.34 8.04 -5.12
C THR A 141 -8.51 7.35 -4.42
N TYR A 142 -8.33 7.05 -3.13
CA TYR A 142 -9.34 6.39 -2.28
C TYR A 142 -10.03 7.35 -1.31
N GLN A 143 -9.61 8.62 -1.28
CA GLN A 143 -10.22 9.69 -0.49
C GLN A 143 -10.24 9.41 1.03
N LEU A 144 -9.32 8.58 1.51
CA LEU A 144 -9.28 8.18 2.91
C LEU A 144 -8.80 9.30 3.83
N SER A 145 -9.34 9.36 5.04
CA SER A 145 -8.91 10.23 6.13
C SER A 145 -7.52 9.81 6.64
N ILE A 146 -6.87 10.70 7.39
CA ILE A 146 -5.58 10.38 8.04
C ILE A 146 -5.77 9.24 9.05
N GLU A 147 -6.90 9.21 9.76
CA GLU A 147 -7.22 8.16 10.72
C GLU A 147 -7.45 6.82 10.01
N GLU A 148 -8.20 6.82 8.91
CA GLU A 148 -8.45 5.61 8.11
C GLU A 148 -7.15 5.03 7.53
N ILE A 149 -6.25 5.89 7.03
CA ILE A 149 -4.94 5.44 6.53
C ILE A 149 -4.09 4.87 7.68
N ALA A 150 -4.09 5.52 8.84
CA ALA A 150 -3.35 5.05 10.01
C ALA A 150 -3.86 3.67 10.46
N TYR A 151 -5.18 3.51 10.51
CA TYR A 151 -5.85 2.25 10.78
C TYR A 151 -5.46 1.19 9.74
N LEU A 152 -5.67 1.42 8.45
CA LEU A 152 -5.37 0.45 7.39
C LEU A 152 -3.90 -0.01 7.42
N LEU A 153 -2.97 0.92 7.60
CA LEU A 153 -1.54 0.64 7.51
C LEU A 153 -0.90 0.17 8.82
N ASN A 154 -1.67 0.01 9.92
CA ASN A 154 -1.12 -0.32 11.24
C ASN A 154 -0.03 0.68 11.69
N THR A 155 -0.32 1.97 11.59
CA THR A 155 0.61 3.03 11.98
C THR A 155 -0.08 4.17 12.72
N SER A 156 0.66 5.15 13.22
CA SER A 156 0.07 6.31 13.90
C SER A 156 -0.33 7.40 12.90
N GLU A 157 -1.38 8.16 13.21
CA GLU A 157 -1.75 9.34 12.41
C GLU A 157 -0.60 10.34 12.29
N GLY A 158 0.22 10.48 13.34
CA GLY A 158 1.42 11.31 13.31
C GLY A 158 2.39 10.87 12.22
N ASN A 159 2.63 9.56 12.09
CA ASN A 159 3.46 9.01 11.02
C ASN A 159 2.85 9.27 9.64
N VAL A 160 1.52 9.09 9.50
CA VAL A 160 0.81 9.40 8.24
C VAL A 160 0.96 10.88 7.87
N ARG A 161 0.79 11.81 8.82
CA ARG A 161 0.97 13.26 8.61
C ARG A 161 2.38 13.57 8.12
N VAL A 162 3.40 13.01 8.76
CA VAL A 162 4.81 13.20 8.38
C VAL A 162 5.07 12.63 6.98
N LYS A 163 4.64 11.40 6.70
CA LYS A 163 4.79 10.78 5.37
C LYS A 163 4.09 11.61 4.29
N LEU A 164 2.85 12.04 4.50
CA LEU A 164 2.12 12.88 3.55
C LEU A 164 2.82 14.24 3.30
N HIS A 165 3.37 14.86 4.34
CA HIS A 165 4.14 16.09 4.18
C HIS A 165 5.39 15.86 3.31
N ARG A 166 6.17 14.82 3.62
CA ARG A 166 7.37 14.46 2.85
C ARG A 166 7.04 14.04 1.42
N ALA A 167 5.95 13.31 1.23
CA ALA A 167 5.45 12.88 -0.07
C ALA A 167 5.11 14.06 -0.97
N ARG A 168 4.33 15.03 -0.46
CA ARG A 168 4.01 16.27 -1.18
C ARG A 168 5.26 17.06 -1.54
N LYS A 169 6.21 17.18 -0.61
CA LYS A 169 7.48 17.88 -0.86
C LYS A 169 8.30 17.18 -1.95
N ALA A 170 8.46 15.87 -1.87
CA ALA A 170 9.21 15.09 -2.86
C ALA A 170 8.59 15.20 -4.26
N LEU A 171 7.26 15.10 -4.35
CA LEU A 171 6.54 15.26 -5.61
C LEU A 171 6.71 16.67 -6.20
N HIS A 172 6.65 17.71 -5.34
CA HIS A 172 6.86 19.10 -5.74
C HIS A 172 8.26 19.35 -6.33
N GLU A 173 9.30 18.78 -5.72
CA GLU A 173 10.67 18.91 -6.23
C GLU A 173 10.86 18.22 -7.60
N ILE A 174 10.29 17.03 -7.78
CA ILE A 174 10.34 16.34 -9.09
C ILE A 174 9.63 17.16 -10.15
N MET A 175 8.45 17.70 -9.84
CA MET A 175 7.70 18.53 -10.78
C MET A 175 8.48 19.81 -11.11
N LYS A 176 9.11 20.47 -10.13
CA LYS A 176 9.94 21.65 -10.36
C LYS A 176 11.14 21.38 -11.27
N GLY A 177 11.86 20.27 -11.07
CA GLY A 177 13.01 19.90 -11.89
C GLY A 177 12.68 19.86 -13.38
N GLU A 178 11.51 19.32 -13.73
CA GLU A 178 11.03 19.28 -15.12
C GLU A 178 10.68 20.66 -15.69
N TYR A 179 10.10 21.55 -14.88
CA TYR A 179 9.81 22.91 -15.32
C TYR A 179 11.09 23.68 -15.69
N TYR A 180 12.24 23.35 -15.07
CA TYR A 180 13.52 23.98 -15.40
C TYR A 180 14.19 23.32 -16.62
N GLU A 181 14.09 22.01 -16.82
CA GLU A 181 14.62 21.33 -18.02
C GLU A 181 13.88 21.72 -19.31
N GLN A 182 12.59 22.05 -19.24
CA GLN A 182 11.80 22.51 -20.39
C GLN A 182 12.08 23.96 -20.81
N GLN A 183 12.87 24.71 -20.03
CA GLN A 183 13.17 26.13 -20.28
C GLN A 183 14.61 26.44 -20.66
N THR A 184 15.53 25.47 -20.68
CA THR A 184 16.87 25.64 -21.26
C THR A 184 16.80 25.41 -22.77
N PRO A 185 16.83 26.46 -23.62
CA PRO A 185 17.05 26.27 -25.05
C PRO A 185 18.54 25.98 -25.27
N GLU A 186 18.85 25.04 -26.16
CA GLU A 186 20.20 24.88 -26.72
C GLU A 186 20.71 26.17 -27.38
#